data_AF-A0A7H0GI08-F1
#
_entry.id   AF-A0A7H0GI08-F1
#
_cell.length_a   1.000
_cell.length_b   1.000
_cell.length_c   1.000
_cell.angle_alpha   90.00
_cell.angle_beta   90.00
_cell.angle_gamma   90.00
#
_symmetry.space_group_name_H-M   'P 1'
#
loop_
_entity.id
_entity.type
_entity.pdbx_description
1 polymer ?
#
loop_
_entity_poly.entity_id
_entity_poly.type
_entity_poly.pdbx_seq_one_letter_code
_entity_poly.pdbx_strand_id
1 'polypeptide(L)'
;MGANVAQQVSRCRCQWRRRHVSGADLSALGRGLCCGDRRACQLPTLGLGDGVAKVRARSVDFGATDNPLTAQALAADRLIQVPTVVGALVPVVNLPGVAAGALRLNAATLSAIFLGEIQNWSDTRIAALNPGLKLPSLSIARVVRRDASGSTETFIRYLVESDVRWKAQIGKTAQWTGAVISVNGTDEVVSNLLAQPGSVGYVSYDRVQSQRLNAVTLQNRDGQWVTVSEESILAAVRGADLRANLRNPILNAPGARTWPLSELTYVLVAANPKESQQGTATVQFLYWALKKGDVIVRNTGFVALPPIVQAAAFKELMSVRAADGRMIELSL
;
A
#
# COMPACT_ATOMS: atom_id res chain seq x y z
N MET A 1 58.32 -10.68 6.07
CA MET A 1 58.14 -9.96 4.79
C MET A 1 56.75 -9.34 4.86
N GLY A 2 56.57 -8.11 5.35
CA GLY A 2 56.87 -6.84 4.65
C GLY A 2 55.79 -6.61 3.58
N ALA A 3 54.95 -5.58 3.57
CA ALA A 3 55.03 -4.22 4.13
C ALA A 3 53.62 -3.61 4.37
N ASN A 4 53.63 -2.41 4.96
CA ASN A 4 52.54 -1.68 5.59
C ASN A 4 52.40 -0.27 4.93
N VAL A 5 51.27 0.40 5.20
CA VAL A 5 51.01 1.86 5.19
C VAL A 5 50.66 2.64 3.89
N ALA A 6 49.37 3.01 3.83
CA ALA A 6 48.69 4.26 3.44
C ALA A 6 49.44 5.51 2.88
N GLN A 7 48.75 6.22 1.95
CA GLN A 7 48.48 7.68 1.82
C GLN A 7 48.06 7.97 0.35
N GLN A 8 47.14 8.86 -0.07
CA GLN A 8 46.44 10.02 0.52
C GLN A 8 45.21 10.41 -0.36
N VAL A 9 44.08 10.69 0.32
CA VAL A 9 43.18 11.87 0.18
C VAL A 9 42.58 12.28 -1.19
N SER A 10 41.25 12.17 -1.29
CA SER A 10 40.28 13.29 -1.55
C SER A 10 39.09 12.90 -2.44
N ARG A 11 37.89 13.31 -2.02
CA ARG A 11 36.63 13.40 -2.79
C ARG A 11 35.96 12.07 -3.19
N CYS A 12 35.26 11.43 -2.25
CA CYS A 12 34.14 10.56 -2.63
C CYS A 12 32.91 11.41 -2.94
N ARG A 13 32.70 11.73 -4.22
CA ARG A 13 31.39 12.14 -4.76
C ARG A 13 30.46 10.93 -4.67
N CYS A 14 29.29 11.10 -4.05
CA CYS A 14 28.18 10.15 -4.13
C CYS A 14 27.83 9.88 -5.61
N GLN A 15 28.29 8.75 -6.16
CA GLN A 15 27.85 8.29 -7.47
C GLN A 15 26.64 7.38 -7.30
N TRP A 16 25.46 7.94 -7.60
CA TRP A 16 24.21 7.23 -7.79
C TRP A 16 24.32 6.30 -9.01
N ARG A 17 24.77 5.05 -8.82
CA ARG A 17 24.69 4.05 -9.91
C ARG A 17 23.29 3.44 -9.95
N ARG A 18 22.52 3.80 -10.98
CA ARG A 18 21.30 3.08 -11.38
C ARG A 18 21.67 1.63 -11.68
N ARG A 19 21.25 0.69 -10.84
CA ARG A 19 20.99 -0.70 -11.28
C ARG A 19 19.48 -0.82 -11.49
N HIS A 20 19.06 -1.49 -12.55
CA HIS A 20 17.66 -1.83 -12.78
C HIS A 20 17.09 -2.51 -11.52
N VAL A 21 16.04 -1.93 -10.95
CA VAL A 21 15.27 -2.51 -9.83
C VAL A 21 13.95 -2.97 -10.45
N SER A 22 13.78 -4.28 -10.61
CA SER A 22 12.46 -4.88 -10.81
C SER A 22 11.84 -5.15 -9.43
N GLY A 23 10.59 -4.71 -9.24
CA GLY A 23 9.86 -4.87 -7.98
C GLY A 23 10.21 -3.80 -6.94
N ALA A 24 9.28 -2.88 -6.68
CA ALA A 24 9.39 -1.94 -5.57
C ALA A 24 9.03 -2.66 -4.27
N ASP A 25 9.99 -3.40 -3.74
CA ASP A 25 10.08 -3.68 -2.31
C ASP A 25 10.51 -2.37 -1.61
N LEU A 26 9.85 -1.95 -0.53
CA LEU A 26 10.23 -0.77 0.26
C LEU A 26 11.71 -0.86 0.69
N SER A 27 12.27 -2.07 0.80
CA SER A 27 13.71 -2.32 1.01
C SER A 27 14.64 -1.70 -0.05
N ALA A 28 14.14 -1.47 -1.28
CA ALA A 28 14.91 -0.88 -2.36
C ALA A 28 15.15 0.63 -2.19
N LEU A 29 14.26 1.32 -1.47
CA LEU A 29 14.42 2.75 -1.13
C LEU A 29 15.51 2.97 -0.06
N GLY A 30 15.77 1.97 0.79
CA GLY A 30 16.76 2.04 1.87
C GLY A 30 18.22 1.82 1.44
N ARG A 31 18.49 1.34 0.22
CA ARG A 31 19.85 0.94 -0.20
C ARG A 31 20.77 2.11 -0.62
N GLY A 32 20.32 3.36 -0.52
CA GLY A 32 21.09 4.54 -0.94
C GLY A 32 21.36 5.60 0.13
N LEU A 33 20.72 5.56 1.29
CA LEU A 33 20.78 6.63 2.29
C LEU A 33 21.14 6.08 3.67
N CYS A 34 22.44 5.85 3.87
CA CYS A 34 23.12 5.83 5.18
C CYS A 34 24.63 5.74 4.90
N CYS A 35 25.25 6.84 4.48
CA CYS A 35 26.72 6.93 4.44
C CYS A 35 27.20 7.87 5.53
N GLY A 36 27.33 7.28 6.72
CA GLY A 36 27.97 7.78 7.93
C GLY A 36 27.89 6.64 8.94
N ASP A 37 28.89 5.76 8.91
CA ASP A 37 29.01 4.47 9.63
C ASP A 37 28.06 3.33 9.22
N ARG A 38 28.53 2.51 8.25
CA ARG A 38 28.30 1.07 8.00
C ARG A 38 26.93 0.40 8.31
N ARG A 39 25.85 1.11 8.57
CA ARG A 39 24.52 0.54 8.81
C ARG A 39 23.62 0.92 7.64
N ALA A 40 23.45 -0.02 6.71
CA ALA A 40 22.43 0.11 5.67
C ALA A 40 21.05 0.29 6.32
N CYS A 41 20.18 1.12 5.72
CA CYS A 41 18.78 1.15 6.11
C CYS A 41 18.17 -0.21 5.73
N GLN A 42 18.08 -1.11 6.72
CA GLN A 42 17.40 -2.38 6.59
C GLN A 42 15.94 -2.14 6.96
N LEU A 43 15.08 -2.10 5.96
CA LEU A 43 13.65 -2.31 6.14
C LEU A 43 13.44 -3.83 6.11
N PRO A 44 13.38 -4.54 7.26
CA PRO A 44 12.83 -5.88 7.26
C PRO A 44 11.43 -5.81 6.65
N THR A 45 10.97 -6.88 6.01
CA THR A 45 9.61 -7.02 5.50
C THR A 45 8.62 -6.92 6.66
N LEU A 46 8.29 -5.69 7.06
CA LEU A 46 7.36 -5.40 8.11
C LEU A 46 5.97 -5.71 7.56
N GLY A 47 5.35 -6.79 8.03
CA GLY A 47 3.90 -6.86 8.00
C GLY A 47 3.36 -5.60 8.68
N LEU A 48 2.44 -4.89 8.04
CA LEU A 48 1.94 -3.58 8.52
C LEU A 48 1.32 -3.65 9.93
N GLY A 49 0.86 -4.83 10.37
CA GLY A 49 0.40 -5.08 11.74
C GLY A 49 1.53 -5.09 12.79
N ASP A 50 2.73 -5.54 12.42
CA ASP A 50 3.90 -5.57 13.31
C ASP A 50 4.52 -4.17 13.49
N GLY A 51 4.39 -3.30 12.48
CA GLY A 51 5.04 -1.99 12.45
C GLY A 51 4.62 -1.10 13.62
N VAL A 52 3.31 -1.04 13.92
CA VAL A 52 2.76 -0.26 15.04
C VAL A 52 3.27 -0.77 16.38
N ALA A 53 3.24 -2.09 16.60
CA ALA A 53 3.70 -2.69 17.85
C ALA A 53 5.21 -2.45 18.07
N LYS A 54 6.03 -2.64 17.03
CA LYS A 54 7.48 -2.45 17.09
C LYS A 54 7.87 -0.99 17.37
N VAL A 55 7.22 -0.02 16.74
CA VAL A 55 7.53 1.40 16.99
C VAL A 55 7.04 1.87 18.37
N ARG A 56 5.91 1.32 18.87
CA ARG A 56 5.47 1.53 20.27
C ARG A 56 6.49 1.00 21.27
N ALA A 57 7.00 -0.21 21.02
CA ALA A 57 8.05 -0.83 21.83
C ALA A 57 9.42 -0.16 21.68
N ARG A 58 9.56 0.82 20.76
CA ARG A 58 10.83 1.47 20.41
C ARG A 58 11.89 0.48 19.93
N SER A 59 11.47 -0.63 19.32
CA SER A 59 12.37 -1.66 18.79
C SER A 59 12.79 -1.40 17.33
N VAL A 60 12.22 -0.39 16.70
CA VAL A 60 12.54 0.10 15.35
C VAL A 60 12.50 1.63 15.36
N ASP A 61 13.27 2.25 14.47
CA ASP A 61 13.31 3.72 14.34
C ASP A 61 12.00 4.31 13.84
N PHE A 62 11.32 3.57 12.96
CA PHE A 62 9.98 3.89 12.48
C PHE A 62 9.17 2.64 12.16
N GLY A 63 7.86 2.72 12.37
CA GLY A 63 6.89 1.72 11.95
C GLY A 63 6.17 2.17 10.68
N ALA A 64 5.47 1.25 10.02
CA ALA A 64 4.57 1.57 8.91
C ALA A 64 3.18 0.98 9.16
N THR A 65 2.15 1.65 8.66
CA THR A 65 0.77 1.17 8.71
C THR A 65 -0.06 1.79 7.59
N ASP A 66 -1.02 1.04 7.06
CA ASP A 66 -2.05 1.55 6.13
C ASP A 66 -3.36 1.89 6.85
N ASN A 67 -3.43 1.61 8.16
CA ASN A 67 -4.57 1.94 9.01
C ASN A 67 -4.16 3.07 9.98
N PRO A 68 -4.58 4.33 9.72
CA PRO A 68 -4.13 5.46 10.52
C PRO A 68 -4.57 5.34 11.98
N LEU A 69 -3.66 5.64 12.90
CA LEU A 69 -3.96 5.66 14.33
C LEU A 69 -4.82 6.88 14.69
N THR A 70 -5.63 6.72 15.73
CA THR A 70 -6.42 7.83 16.30
C THR A 70 -5.50 8.86 16.95
N ALA A 71 -5.98 10.10 17.10
CA ALA A 71 -5.17 11.17 17.73
C ALA A 71 -4.84 10.80 19.18
N GLN A 72 -5.80 10.19 19.87
CA GLN A 72 -5.62 9.70 21.23
C GLN A 72 -4.53 8.62 21.31
N ALA A 73 -4.52 7.65 20.38
CA ALA A 73 -3.49 6.62 20.34
C ALA A 73 -2.11 7.22 20.04
N LEU A 74 -2.01 8.10 19.04
CA LEU A 74 -0.76 8.79 18.71
C LEU A 74 -0.21 9.60 19.89
N ALA A 75 -1.08 10.33 20.60
CA ALA A 75 -0.69 11.09 21.79
C ALA A 75 -0.23 10.17 22.94
N ALA A 76 -0.99 9.11 23.23
CA ALA A 76 -0.66 8.15 24.29
C ALA A 76 0.68 7.45 24.02
N ASP A 77 0.94 7.06 22.77
CA ASP A 77 2.16 6.39 22.36
C ASP A 77 3.31 7.36 22.04
N ARG A 78 3.07 8.67 22.12
CA ARG A 78 4.00 9.74 21.69
C ARG A 78 4.56 9.49 20.29
N LEU A 79 3.68 9.16 19.36
CA LEU A 79 3.99 8.90 17.96
C LEU A 79 3.53 10.06 17.08
N ILE A 80 4.32 10.36 16.06
CA ILE A 80 3.94 11.21 14.94
C ILE A 80 3.67 10.30 13.74
N GLN A 81 2.57 10.59 13.04
CA GLN A 81 2.15 9.85 11.86
C GLN A 81 2.30 10.72 10.63
N VAL A 82 3.02 10.21 9.63
CA VAL A 82 3.33 10.95 8.40
C VAL A 82 2.88 10.10 7.20
N PRO A 83 1.93 10.56 6.36
CA PRO A 83 1.61 9.85 5.12
C PRO A 83 2.81 9.93 4.18
N THR A 84 3.05 8.86 3.41
CA THR A 84 4.21 8.76 2.51
C THR A 84 3.82 8.64 1.05
N VAL A 85 2.97 7.69 0.71
CA VAL A 85 2.52 7.41 -0.66
C VAL A 85 1.05 6.97 -0.64
N VAL A 86 0.44 7.01 -1.82
CA VAL A 86 -0.90 6.44 -2.04
C VAL A 86 -0.74 5.13 -2.77
N GLY A 87 -1.31 4.07 -2.20
CA GLY A 87 -1.43 2.76 -2.81
C GLY A 87 -2.85 2.50 -3.30
N ALA A 88 -3.02 1.39 -3.98
CA ALA A 88 -4.33 0.84 -4.27
C ALA A 88 -4.29 -0.68 -4.24
N LEU A 89 -5.34 -1.26 -3.70
CA LEU A 89 -5.63 -2.67 -3.82
C LEU A 89 -6.52 -2.92 -5.04
N VAL A 90 -6.25 -4.00 -5.75
CA VAL A 90 -6.88 -4.29 -7.04
C VAL A 90 -7.35 -5.73 -7.07
N PRO A 91 -8.65 -5.98 -7.24
CA PRO A 91 -9.13 -7.30 -7.59
C PRO A 91 -8.63 -7.66 -9.00
N VAL A 92 -8.01 -8.82 -9.10
CA VAL A 92 -7.39 -9.33 -10.32
C VAL A 92 -7.94 -10.71 -10.62
N VAL A 93 -8.05 -11.02 -11.91
CA VAL A 93 -8.63 -12.27 -12.40
C VAL A 93 -7.70 -12.94 -13.40
N ASN A 94 -7.82 -14.26 -13.55
CA ASN A 94 -7.23 -15.00 -14.65
C ASN A 94 -8.35 -15.60 -15.50
N LEU A 95 -8.75 -14.87 -16.54
CA LEU A 95 -9.84 -15.27 -17.43
C LEU A 95 -9.36 -15.31 -18.88
N PRO A 96 -8.97 -16.49 -19.39
CA PRO A 96 -8.60 -16.66 -20.79
C PRO A 96 -9.69 -16.11 -21.71
N GLY A 97 -9.30 -15.27 -22.68
CA GLY A 97 -10.22 -14.64 -23.63
C GLY A 97 -10.94 -13.37 -23.13
N VAL A 98 -10.76 -12.98 -21.86
CA VAL A 98 -11.26 -11.69 -21.34
C VAL A 98 -10.09 -10.71 -21.25
N ALA A 99 -10.20 -9.58 -21.95
CA ALA A 99 -9.15 -8.56 -21.97
C ALA A 99 -8.96 -7.88 -20.60
N ALA A 100 -7.75 -7.35 -20.36
CA ALA A 100 -7.44 -6.60 -19.16
C ALA A 100 -8.40 -5.41 -18.98
N GLY A 101 -8.97 -5.24 -17.78
CA GLY A 101 -9.91 -4.15 -17.49
C GLY A 101 -11.31 -4.32 -18.08
N ALA A 102 -11.57 -5.37 -18.88
CA ALA A 102 -12.87 -5.55 -19.52
C ALA A 102 -13.96 -6.04 -18.55
N LEU A 103 -13.60 -6.87 -17.58
CA LEU A 103 -14.54 -7.39 -16.60
C LEU A 103 -14.94 -6.29 -15.61
N ARG A 104 -16.23 -6.02 -15.52
CA ARG A 104 -16.87 -5.11 -14.57
C ARG A 104 -17.44 -5.86 -13.39
N LEU A 105 -17.16 -5.40 -12.19
CA LEU A 105 -17.75 -5.89 -10.94
C LEU A 105 -18.16 -4.71 -10.06
N ASN A 106 -19.29 -4.82 -9.37
CA ASN A 106 -19.65 -3.90 -8.29
C ASN A 106 -19.35 -4.55 -6.93
N ALA A 107 -19.47 -3.78 -5.85
CA ALA A 107 -19.22 -4.30 -4.50
C ALA A 107 -20.08 -5.53 -4.17
N ALA A 108 -21.37 -5.52 -4.54
CA ALA A 108 -22.28 -6.62 -4.23
C ALA A 108 -21.90 -7.94 -4.92
N THR A 109 -21.52 -7.89 -6.19
CA THR A 109 -21.05 -9.07 -6.95
C THR A 109 -19.68 -9.51 -6.45
N LEU A 110 -18.77 -8.58 -6.14
CA LEU A 110 -17.46 -8.91 -5.58
C LEU A 110 -17.59 -9.60 -4.21
N SER A 111 -18.43 -9.08 -3.31
CA SER A 111 -18.78 -9.71 -2.04
C SER A 111 -19.34 -11.11 -2.24
N ALA A 112 -20.32 -11.29 -3.13
CA ALA A 112 -20.95 -12.59 -3.41
C ALA A 112 -19.93 -13.62 -3.96
N ILE A 113 -18.96 -13.19 -4.77
CA ILE A 113 -17.82 -14.02 -5.17
C ILE A 113 -17.02 -14.43 -3.93
N PHE A 114 -16.57 -13.47 -3.11
CA PHE A 114 -15.71 -13.80 -1.95
C PHE A 114 -16.44 -14.51 -0.79
N LEU A 115 -17.78 -14.48 -0.76
CA LEU A 115 -18.63 -15.32 0.09
C LEU A 115 -18.89 -16.72 -0.49
N GLY A 116 -18.50 -16.97 -1.74
CA GLY A 116 -18.71 -18.26 -2.40
C GLY A 116 -20.15 -18.49 -2.89
N GLU A 117 -20.97 -17.45 -2.91
CA GLU A 117 -22.34 -17.46 -3.47
C GLU A 117 -22.33 -17.43 -5.01
N ILE A 118 -21.30 -16.80 -5.60
CA ILE A 118 -21.02 -16.87 -7.03
C ILE A 118 -19.82 -17.79 -7.22
N GLN A 119 -20.02 -18.91 -7.91
CA GLN A 119 -19.00 -19.95 -8.09
C GLN A 119 -18.58 -20.16 -9.54
N ASN A 120 -19.23 -19.49 -10.50
CA ASN A 120 -18.90 -19.56 -11.92
C ASN A 120 -18.87 -18.18 -12.56
N TRP A 121 -17.94 -17.94 -13.47
CA TRP A 121 -17.78 -16.66 -14.16
C TRP A 121 -18.93 -16.33 -15.11
N SER A 122 -19.70 -17.32 -15.56
CA SER A 122 -20.90 -17.11 -16.38
C SER A 122 -22.18 -16.85 -15.56
N ASP A 123 -22.08 -16.69 -14.23
CA ASP A 123 -23.22 -16.38 -13.35
C ASP A 123 -23.99 -15.14 -13.85
N THR A 124 -25.32 -15.22 -13.80
CA THR A 124 -26.21 -14.20 -14.36
C THR A 124 -26.00 -12.82 -13.71
N ARG A 125 -25.56 -12.77 -12.45
CA ARG A 125 -25.21 -11.53 -11.75
C ARG A 125 -23.95 -10.87 -12.32
N ILE A 126 -22.96 -11.66 -12.76
CA ILE A 126 -21.78 -11.15 -13.45
C ILE A 126 -22.14 -10.73 -14.87
N ALA A 127 -22.91 -11.56 -15.59
CA ALA A 127 -23.36 -11.29 -16.95
C ALA A 127 -24.17 -9.98 -17.05
N ALA A 128 -25.04 -9.71 -16.07
CA ALA A 128 -25.84 -8.48 -16.01
C ALA A 128 -24.98 -7.21 -15.95
N LEU A 129 -23.79 -7.26 -15.34
CA LEU A 129 -22.85 -6.13 -15.26
C LEU A 129 -21.99 -5.98 -16.54
N ASN A 130 -21.98 -6.99 -17.40
CA ASN A 130 -21.06 -7.13 -18.53
C ASN A 130 -21.79 -7.44 -19.85
N PRO A 131 -22.77 -6.61 -20.28
CA PRO A 131 -23.51 -6.88 -21.51
C PRO A 131 -22.57 -6.92 -22.71
N GLY A 132 -22.67 -8.01 -23.50
CA GLY A 132 -21.86 -8.24 -24.69
C GLY A 132 -20.47 -8.82 -24.43
N LEU A 133 -20.03 -8.97 -23.18
CA LEU A 133 -18.78 -9.66 -22.86
C LEU A 133 -19.01 -11.17 -22.88
N LYS A 134 -18.17 -11.91 -23.62
CA LYS A 134 -18.19 -13.37 -23.64
C LYS A 134 -17.55 -13.90 -22.36
N LEU A 135 -18.37 -14.19 -21.36
CA LEU A 135 -17.93 -14.74 -20.08
C LEU A 135 -17.66 -16.25 -20.21
N PRO A 136 -16.50 -16.75 -19.74
CA PRO A 136 -16.19 -18.16 -19.80
C PRO A 136 -17.01 -18.95 -18.77
N SER A 137 -17.41 -20.17 -19.10
CA SER A 137 -18.04 -21.11 -18.16
C SER A 137 -16.99 -21.80 -17.28
N LEU A 138 -16.22 -21.00 -16.54
CA LEU A 138 -15.15 -21.45 -15.64
C LEU A 138 -15.59 -21.31 -14.18
N SER A 139 -15.27 -22.30 -13.35
CA SER A 139 -15.41 -22.19 -11.90
C SER A 139 -14.50 -21.10 -11.34
N ILE A 140 -14.95 -20.41 -10.31
CA ILE A 140 -14.19 -19.35 -9.65
C ILE A 140 -13.27 -19.95 -8.59
N ALA A 141 -11.96 -19.77 -8.77
CA ALA A 141 -10.94 -20.14 -7.79
C ALA A 141 -10.52 -18.91 -6.97
N ARG A 142 -11.00 -18.80 -5.73
CA ARG A 142 -10.75 -17.64 -4.86
C ARG A 142 -9.40 -17.79 -4.16
N VAL A 143 -8.45 -16.91 -4.47
CA VAL A 143 -7.11 -16.88 -3.88
C VAL A 143 -7.08 -15.79 -2.81
N VAL A 144 -6.79 -16.18 -1.57
CA VAL A 144 -6.83 -15.31 -0.39
C VAL A 144 -5.56 -15.48 0.46
N ARG A 145 -5.24 -14.46 1.25
CA ARG A 145 -4.11 -14.53 2.19
C ARG A 145 -4.52 -15.25 3.47
N ARG A 146 -3.64 -16.10 4.02
CA ARG A 146 -3.81 -16.74 5.33
C ARG A 146 -3.03 -16.04 6.44
N ASP A 147 -1.94 -15.37 6.08
CA ASP A 147 -1.11 -14.62 7.01
C ASP A 147 -1.68 -13.24 7.30
N ALA A 148 -1.25 -12.62 8.40
CA ALA A 148 -1.64 -11.27 8.77
C ALA A 148 -1.28 -10.28 7.64
N SER A 149 -2.31 -9.69 7.03
CA SER A 149 -2.19 -8.98 5.76
C SER A 149 -2.99 -7.69 5.78
N GLY A 150 -2.29 -6.55 5.69
CA GLY A 150 -2.93 -5.23 5.55
C GLY A 150 -3.82 -5.15 4.30
N SER A 151 -3.39 -5.75 3.18
CA SER A 151 -4.21 -5.88 1.97
C SER A 151 -5.53 -6.61 2.24
N THR A 152 -5.52 -7.66 3.06
CA THR A 152 -6.74 -8.39 3.43
C THR A 152 -7.63 -7.55 4.33
N GLU A 153 -7.06 -6.84 5.30
CA GLU A 153 -7.80 -5.91 6.15
C GLU A 153 -8.46 -4.80 5.33
N THR A 154 -7.74 -4.17 4.40
CA THR A 154 -8.27 -3.13 3.50
C THR A 154 -9.38 -3.70 2.60
N PHE A 155 -9.18 -4.89 2.03
CA PHE A 155 -10.20 -5.54 1.21
C PHE A 155 -11.49 -5.79 1.99
N ILE A 156 -11.40 -6.38 3.18
CA ILE A 156 -12.56 -6.66 4.04
C ILE A 156 -13.23 -5.36 4.47
N ARG A 157 -12.45 -4.33 4.85
CA ARG A 157 -13.00 -3.01 5.21
C ARG A 157 -13.82 -2.41 4.07
N TYR A 158 -13.33 -2.51 2.83
CA TYR A 158 -14.07 -2.07 1.66
C TYR A 158 -15.39 -2.84 1.49
N LEU A 159 -15.39 -4.16 1.63
CA LEU A 159 -16.60 -4.98 1.51
C LEU A 159 -17.61 -4.66 2.63
N VAL A 160 -17.14 -4.46 3.88
CA VAL A 160 -17.97 -4.04 5.01
C VAL A 160 -18.63 -2.68 4.78
N GLU A 161 -17.89 -1.72 4.19
CA GLU A 161 -18.40 -0.37 3.90
C GLU A 161 -19.35 -0.34 2.70
N SER A 162 -19.16 -1.24 1.74
CA SER A 162 -19.82 -1.18 0.42
C SER A 162 -20.94 -2.21 0.24
N ASP A 163 -21.03 -3.24 1.09
CA ASP A 163 -22.09 -4.24 1.07
C ASP A 163 -22.57 -4.60 2.48
N VAL A 164 -23.82 -4.26 2.77
CA VAL A 164 -24.48 -4.54 4.05
C VAL A 164 -24.53 -6.04 4.38
N ARG A 165 -24.55 -6.92 3.36
CA ARG A 165 -24.60 -8.37 3.55
C ARG A 165 -23.29 -8.91 4.12
N TRP A 166 -22.16 -8.42 3.61
CA TRP A 166 -20.84 -8.79 4.14
C TRP A 166 -20.73 -8.43 5.61
N LYS A 167 -21.11 -7.20 5.96
CA LYS A 167 -21.12 -6.71 7.34
C LYS A 167 -21.98 -7.58 8.26
N ALA A 168 -23.12 -8.07 7.78
CA ALA A 168 -24.03 -8.91 8.56
C ALA A 168 -23.54 -10.36 8.75
N GLN A 169 -22.90 -10.94 7.74
CA GLN A 169 -22.49 -12.36 7.77
C GLN A 169 -21.10 -12.59 8.37
N ILE A 170 -20.11 -11.77 7.96
CA ILE A 170 -18.68 -12.00 8.27
C ILE A 170 -18.13 -10.90 9.17
N GLY A 171 -18.60 -9.66 9.00
CA GLY A 171 -18.06 -8.52 9.72
C GLY A 171 -16.62 -8.20 9.30
N LYS A 172 -15.75 -7.90 10.27
CA LYS A 172 -14.38 -7.39 10.02
C LYS A 172 -13.29 -8.47 10.00
N THR A 173 -13.65 -9.75 10.09
CA THR A 173 -12.69 -10.85 10.15
C THR A 173 -12.46 -11.46 8.76
N ALA A 174 -11.27 -12.02 8.53
CA ALA A 174 -10.94 -12.76 7.31
C ALA A 174 -11.49 -14.19 7.33
N GLN A 175 -12.77 -14.34 7.69
CA GLN A 175 -13.45 -15.63 7.70
C GLN A 175 -14.09 -15.87 6.34
N TRP A 176 -13.34 -16.52 5.45
CA TRP A 176 -13.83 -16.88 4.12
C TRP A 176 -14.75 -18.09 4.21
N THR A 177 -15.97 -17.99 3.67
CA THR A 177 -16.92 -19.10 3.57
C THR A 177 -16.63 -19.95 2.33
N GLY A 178 -16.83 -21.27 2.42
CA GLY A 178 -16.61 -22.20 1.30
C GLY A 178 -15.13 -22.40 0.92
N ALA A 179 -14.87 -23.03 -0.22
CA ALA A 179 -13.51 -23.38 -0.66
C ALA A 179 -12.71 -22.16 -1.15
N VAL A 180 -11.53 -21.95 -0.58
CA VAL A 180 -10.57 -20.92 -0.98
C VAL A 180 -9.17 -21.51 -1.09
N ILE A 181 -8.35 -20.97 -1.99
CA ILE A 181 -6.91 -21.21 -2.05
C ILE A 181 -6.26 -20.21 -1.11
N SER A 182 -5.82 -20.69 0.05
CA SER A 182 -5.29 -19.85 1.14
C SER A 182 -3.76 -19.93 1.17
N VAL A 183 -3.09 -18.80 0.95
CA VAL A 183 -1.64 -18.74 0.69
C VAL A 183 -0.92 -17.73 1.59
N ASN A 184 0.40 -17.83 1.68
CA ASN A 184 1.24 -16.93 2.47
C ASN A 184 1.86 -15.84 1.59
N GLY A 185 1.66 -14.58 1.97
CA GLY A 185 2.29 -13.45 1.29
C GLY A 185 1.71 -13.16 -0.10
N THR A 186 2.09 -12.01 -0.66
CA THR A 186 1.56 -11.53 -1.95
C THR A 186 2.10 -12.32 -3.14
N ASP A 187 3.34 -12.81 -3.07
CA ASP A 187 3.97 -13.50 -4.19
C ASP A 187 3.32 -14.87 -4.46
N GLU A 188 2.90 -15.60 -3.42
CA GLU A 188 2.11 -16.82 -3.60
C GLU A 188 0.71 -16.52 -4.15
N VAL A 189 0.08 -15.39 -3.78
CA VAL A 189 -1.19 -14.94 -4.39
C VAL A 189 -1.00 -14.75 -5.89
N VAL A 190 0.02 -14.00 -6.30
CA VAL A 190 0.33 -13.75 -7.71
C VAL A 190 0.60 -15.05 -8.47
N SER A 191 1.42 -15.94 -7.89
CA SER A 191 1.75 -17.24 -8.49
C SER A 191 0.49 -18.07 -8.76
N ASN A 192 -0.40 -18.18 -7.77
CA ASN A 192 -1.66 -18.92 -7.92
C ASN A 192 -2.61 -18.26 -8.93
N LEU A 193 -2.68 -16.93 -8.96
CA LEU A 193 -3.49 -16.21 -9.94
C LEU A 193 -3.04 -16.51 -11.36
N LEU A 194 -1.73 -16.47 -11.63
CA LEU A 194 -1.17 -16.75 -12.95
C LEU A 194 -1.33 -18.22 -13.36
N ALA A 195 -1.17 -19.14 -12.41
CA ALA A 195 -1.21 -20.58 -12.68
C ALA A 195 -2.62 -21.15 -12.87
N GLN A 196 -3.64 -20.55 -12.25
CA GLN A 196 -5.00 -21.11 -12.20
C GLN A 196 -5.99 -20.31 -13.06
N PRO A 197 -6.40 -20.81 -14.24
CA PRO A 197 -7.54 -20.25 -14.98
C PRO A 197 -8.81 -20.24 -14.11
N GLY A 198 -9.59 -19.17 -14.23
CA GLY A 198 -10.77 -18.94 -13.41
C GLY A 198 -10.46 -18.34 -12.03
N SER A 199 -9.21 -18.05 -11.71
CA SER A 199 -8.87 -17.49 -10.41
C SER A 199 -9.24 -16.01 -10.25
N VAL A 200 -9.50 -15.61 -9.00
CA VAL A 200 -9.68 -14.24 -8.56
C VAL A 200 -8.97 -14.03 -7.23
N GLY A 201 -8.36 -12.87 -7.06
CA GLY A 201 -7.69 -12.48 -5.82
C GLY A 201 -7.54 -10.96 -5.77
N TYR A 202 -6.83 -10.48 -4.77
CA TYR A 202 -6.56 -9.05 -4.59
C TYR A 202 -5.07 -8.82 -4.33
N VAL A 203 -4.49 -7.89 -5.07
CA VAL A 203 -3.07 -7.53 -4.99
C VAL A 203 -2.90 -6.02 -5.11
N SER A 204 -1.77 -5.49 -4.66
CA SER A 204 -1.44 -4.08 -4.79
C SER A 204 -1.22 -3.68 -6.26
N TYR A 205 -1.51 -2.43 -6.59
CA TYR A 205 -1.43 -1.93 -7.98
C TYR A 205 -0.01 -2.03 -8.57
N ASP A 206 1.04 -1.94 -7.76
CA ASP A 206 2.42 -2.21 -8.20
C ASP A 206 2.57 -3.61 -8.77
N ARG A 207 1.96 -4.62 -8.13
CA ARG A 207 1.99 -6.01 -8.59
C ARG A 207 1.19 -6.19 -9.87
N VAL A 208 0.05 -5.50 -9.99
CA VAL A 208 -0.72 -5.48 -11.24
C VAL A 208 0.14 -4.98 -12.39
N GLN A 209 0.84 -3.86 -12.22
CA GLN A 209 1.69 -3.29 -13.26
C GLN A 209 2.91 -4.17 -13.56
N SER A 210 3.64 -4.61 -12.53
CA SER A 210 4.89 -5.36 -12.71
C SER A 210 4.68 -6.75 -13.29
N GLN A 211 3.56 -7.40 -12.96
CA GLN A 211 3.23 -8.76 -13.39
C GLN A 211 2.18 -8.79 -14.52
N ARG A 212 1.73 -7.62 -14.98
CA ARG A 212 0.70 -7.46 -16.05
C ARG A 212 -0.58 -8.25 -15.76
N LEU A 213 -1.03 -8.20 -14.50
CA LEU A 213 -2.23 -8.92 -14.06
C LEU A 213 -3.48 -8.26 -14.64
N ASN A 214 -4.50 -9.08 -14.94
CA ASN A 214 -5.78 -8.59 -15.45
C ASN A 214 -6.60 -8.03 -14.28
N ALA A 215 -6.50 -6.71 -14.10
CA ALA A 215 -7.33 -5.95 -13.16
C ALA A 215 -8.77 -5.86 -13.64
N VAL A 216 -9.71 -5.94 -12.71
CA VAL A 216 -11.12 -5.66 -13.00
C VAL A 216 -11.40 -4.15 -13.03
N THR A 217 -12.46 -3.77 -13.72
CA THR A 217 -13.09 -2.45 -13.59
C THR A 217 -14.12 -2.51 -12.47
N LEU A 218 -14.09 -1.56 -11.53
CA LEU A 218 -15.01 -1.53 -10.40
C LEU A 218 -16.05 -0.42 -10.54
N GLN A 219 -17.26 -0.70 -10.08
CA GLN A 219 -18.23 0.36 -9.80
C GLN A 219 -17.79 1.08 -8.51
N ASN A 220 -17.56 2.38 -8.58
CA ASN A 220 -17.22 3.17 -7.40
C ASN A 220 -18.48 3.58 -6.62
N ARG A 221 -18.27 4.30 -5.50
CA ARG A 221 -19.34 4.79 -4.62
C ARG A 221 -20.45 5.56 -5.34
N ASP A 222 -20.10 6.31 -6.38
CA ASP A 222 -21.02 7.16 -7.13
C ASP A 222 -21.63 6.45 -8.36
N GLY A 223 -21.50 5.12 -8.42
CA GLY A 223 -22.08 4.28 -9.46
C GLY A 223 -21.30 4.27 -10.78
N GLN A 224 -20.11 4.88 -10.83
CA GLN A 224 -19.29 4.99 -12.05
C GLN A 224 -18.36 3.79 -12.21
N TRP A 225 -18.17 3.32 -13.44
CA TRP A 225 -17.23 2.26 -13.77
C TRP A 225 -15.83 2.82 -13.95
N VAL A 226 -14.93 2.46 -13.05
CA VAL A 226 -13.58 3.00 -12.98
C VAL A 226 -12.55 1.88 -13.06
N THR A 227 -11.56 2.04 -13.93
CA THR A 227 -10.37 1.18 -13.98
C THR A 227 -9.28 1.79 -13.09
N VAL A 228 -8.47 0.94 -12.45
CA VAL A 228 -7.35 1.42 -11.62
C VAL A 228 -6.29 2.12 -12.48
N SER A 229 -5.89 3.32 -12.06
CA SER A 229 -4.84 4.12 -12.66
C SER A 229 -4.30 5.12 -11.64
N GLU A 230 -3.14 5.71 -11.89
CA GLU A 230 -2.63 6.80 -11.03
C GLU A 230 -3.65 7.96 -10.94
N GLU A 231 -4.38 8.25 -12.04
CA GLU A 231 -5.40 9.29 -12.07
C GLU A 231 -6.61 8.96 -11.17
N SER A 232 -7.13 7.73 -11.23
CA SER A 232 -8.29 7.33 -10.42
C SER A 232 -7.95 7.18 -8.93
N ILE A 233 -6.71 6.82 -8.63
CA ILE A 233 -6.16 6.81 -7.26
C ILE A 233 -6.03 8.25 -6.73
N LEU A 234 -5.47 9.18 -7.52
CA LEU A 234 -5.42 10.61 -7.14
C LEU A 234 -6.82 11.22 -7.00
N ALA A 235 -7.79 10.77 -7.78
CA ALA A 235 -9.17 11.21 -7.63
C ALA A 235 -9.73 10.83 -6.25
N ALA A 236 -9.43 9.64 -5.73
CA ALA A 236 -9.85 9.23 -4.39
C ALA A 236 -9.25 10.13 -3.29
N VAL A 237 -7.98 10.51 -3.43
CA VAL A 237 -7.31 11.46 -2.52
C VAL A 237 -8.01 12.82 -2.50
N ARG A 238 -8.43 13.31 -3.68
CA ARG A 238 -9.18 14.58 -3.79
C ARG A 238 -10.58 14.47 -3.19
N GLY A 239 -11.23 13.31 -3.31
CA GLY A 239 -12.57 13.06 -2.79
C GLY A 239 -12.67 12.96 -1.26
N ALA A 240 -11.56 12.66 -0.57
CA ALA A 240 -11.53 12.46 0.88
C ALA A 240 -11.21 13.71 1.73
N ASP A 241 -10.96 14.85 1.07
CA ASP A 241 -10.56 16.13 1.69
C ASP A 241 -9.50 16.00 2.80
N LEU A 242 -8.32 15.52 2.42
CA LEU A 242 -7.19 15.33 3.36
C LEU A 242 -6.59 16.64 3.90
N ARG A 243 -7.05 17.82 3.44
CA ARG A 243 -6.50 19.11 3.87
C ARG A 243 -6.79 19.38 5.34
N ALA A 244 -7.99 19.00 5.80
CA ALA A 244 -8.42 19.22 7.17
C ALA A 244 -7.88 18.15 8.13
N ASN A 245 -7.78 16.91 7.65
CA ASN A 245 -7.34 15.77 8.46
C ASN A 245 -6.66 14.73 7.57
N LEU A 246 -5.35 14.59 7.72
CA LEU A 246 -4.53 13.62 6.98
C LEU A 246 -4.91 12.16 7.24
N ARG A 247 -5.78 11.89 8.22
CA ARG A 247 -6.25 10.56 8.59
C ARG A 247 -7.62 10.23 8.00
N ASN A 248 -8.25 11.14 7.27
CA ASN A 248 -9.51 10.85 6.61
C ASN A 248 -9.32 9.64 5.67
N PRO A 249 -10.21 8.63 5.74
CA PRO A 249 -10.08 7.45 4.89
C PRO A 249 -10.31 7.86 3.44
N ILE A 250 -9.44 7.36 2.56
CA ILE A 250 -9.61 7.49 1.10
C ILE A 250 -10.21 6.23 0.47
N LEU A 251 -10.43 5.19 1.29
CA LEU A 251 -11.16 3.99 0.90
C LEU A 251 -12.61 4.37 0.59
N ASN A 252 -13.11 3.88 -0.55
CA ASN A 252 -14.44 4.17 -1.07
C ASN A 252 -14.78 5.68 -1.11
N ALA A 253 -13.79 6.52 -1.41
CA ALA A 253 -13.96 7.97 -1.49
C ALA A 253 -14.99 8.37 -2.57
N PRO A 254 -15.81 9.42 -2.32
CA PRO A 254 -16.78 9.91 -3.30
C PRO A 254 -16.08 10.60 -4.48
N GLY A 255 -16.76 10.66 -5.62
CA GLY A 255 -16.33 11.33 -6.84
C GLY A 255 -16.39 10.43 -8.07
N ALA A 256 -16.77 10.98 -9.22
CA ALA A 256 -17.04 10.22 -10.44
C ALA A 256 -15.86 9.41 -11.03
N ARG A 257 -14.61 9.70 -10.61
CA ARG A 257 -13.39 9.04 -11.11
C ARG A 257 -12.62 8.27 -10.04
N THR A 258 -13.15 8.13 -8.83
CA THR A 258 -12.41 7.54 -7.72
C THR A 258 -12.25 6.03 -7.89
N TRP A 259 -11.02 5.54 -7.69
CA TRP A 259 -10.81 4.12 -7.45
C TRP A 259 -11.25 3.78 -6.01
N PRO A 260 -12.16 2.81 -5.80
CA PRO A 260 -12.76 2.60 -4.49
C PRO A 260 -11.85 1.89 -3.48
N LEU A 261 -10.76 1.26 -3.92
CA LEU A 261 -9.81 0.51 -3.08
C LEU A 261 -8.46 1.24 -2.95
N SER A 262 -8.49 2.57 -2.86
CA SER A 262 -7.29 3.39 -2.60
C SER A 262 -6.99 3.47 -1.09
N GLU A 263 -5.71 3.56 -0.75
CA GLU A 263 -5.25 3.70 0.63
C GLU A 263 -4.00 4.57 0.74
N LEU A 264 -3.84 5.23 1.89
CA LEU A 264 -2.61 5.91 2.26
C LEU A 264 -1.76 4.99 3.09
N THR A 265 -0.47 4.94 2.77
CA THR A 265 0.52 4.37 3.67
C THR A 265 1.09 5.46 4.57
N TYR A 266 1.22 5.15 5.85
CA TYR A 266 1.77 6.03 6.86
C TYR A 266 3.02 5.43 7.48
N VAL A 267 3.97 6.31 7.77
CA VAL A 267 5.09 6.01 8.66
C VAL A 267 4.79 6.60 10.04
N LEU A 268 5.13 5.83 11.07
CA LEU A 268 5.03 6.21 12.48
C LEU A 268 6.44 6.40 13.03
N VAL A 269 6.71 7.55 13.64
CA VAL A 269 7.99 7.85 14.30
C VAL A 269 7.75 8.30 15.73
N ALA A 270 8.70 8.05 16.62
CA ALA A 270 8.64 8.62 17.97
C ALA A 270 8.73 10.15 17.91
N ALA A 271 7.85 10.86 18.61
CA ALA A 271 7.88 12.33 18.70
C ALA A 271 9.20 12.84 19.32
N ASN A 272 9.80 12.03 20.20
CA ASN A 272 11.11 12.24 20.80
C ASN A 272 11.90 10.92 20.75
N PRO A 273 12.66 10.64 19.66
CA PRO A 273 13.50 9.47 19.58
C PRO A 273 14.61 9.54 20.63
N LYS A 274 14.85 8.43 21.34
CA LYS A 274 15.83 8.35 22.45
C LYS A 274 17.25 8.55 21.97
N GLU A 275 17.59 7.97 20.81
CA GLU A 275 18.90 8.07 20.20
C GLU A 275 18.88 9.24 19.20
N SER A 276 19.48 10.37 19.58
CA SER A 276 19.39 11.62 18.82
C SER A 276 19.96 11.49 17.40
N GLN A 277 21.01 10.70 17.20
CA GLN A 277 21.64 10.51 15.89
C GLN A 277 20.76 9.66 14.95
N GLN A 278 20.26 8.52 15.40
CA GLN A 278 19.40 7.60 14.64
C GLN A 278 18.04 8.24 14.34
N GLY A 279 17.46 8.92 15.33
CA GLY A 279 16.23 9.71 15.14
C GLY A 279 16.41 10.84 14.14
N THR A 280 17.54 11.56 14.19
CA THR A 280 17.88 12.58 13.21
C THR A 280 18.02 11.99 11.81
N ALA A 281 18.76 10.89 11.66
CA ALA A 281 18.93 10.22 10.37
C ALA A 281 17.59 9.73 9.79
N THR A 282 16.71 9.20 10.63
CA THR A 282 15.36 8.75 10.24
C THR A 282 14.53 9.92 9.72
N VAL A 283 14.49 11.03 10.46
CA VAL A 283 13.75 12.23 10.05
C VAL A 283 14.34 12.85 8.77
N GLN A 284 15.66 12.89 8.64
CA GLN A 284 16.33 13.35 7.41
C GLN A 284 16.03 12.44 6.21
N PHE A 285 16.01 11.12 6.40
CA PHE A 285 15.62 10.17 5.38
C PHE A 285 14.17 10.38 4.93
N LEU A 286 13.22 10.50 5.86
CA LEU A 286 11.81 10.75 5.54
C LEU A 286 11.62 12.11 4.85
N TYR A 287 12.35 13.13 5.28
CA TYR A 287 12.35 14.44 4.64
C TYR A 287 12.86 14.37 3.20
N TRP A 288 13.98 13.68 2.99
CA TRP A 288 14.51 13.44 1.64
C TRP A 288 13.51 12.65 0.79
N ALA A 289 12.88 11.61 1.34
CA ALA A 289 11.92 10.77 0.63
C ALA A 289 10.69 11.59 0.20
N LEU A 290 10.11 12.40 1.09
CA LEU A 290 8.99 13.28 0.73
C LEU A 290 9.37 14.35 -0.29
N LYS A 291 10.63 14.81 -0.30
CA LYS A 291 11.07 15.93 -1.17
C LYS A 291 11.59 15.48 -2.54
N LYS A 292 12.20 14.30 -2.60
CA LYS A 292 12.93 13.79 -3.78
C LYS A 292 12.42 12.43 -4.25
N GLY A 293 11.64 11.73 -3.44
CA GLY A 293 11.17 10.37 -3.72
C GLY A 293 10.06 10.28 -4.77
N ASP A 294 9.38 11.39 -5.10
CA ASP A 294 8.32 11.40 -6.12
C ASP A 294 8.76 10.82 -7.46
N VAL A 295 9.99 11.10 -7.88
CA VAL A 295 10.53 10.55 -9.14
C VAL A 295 10.77 9.04 -9.07
N ILE A 296 10.97 8.50 -7.87
CA ILE A 296 11.26 7.08 -7.63
C ILE A 296 9.97 6.27 -7.67
N VAL A 297 8.84 6.83 -7.22
CA VAL A 297 7.56 6.11 -7.17
C VAL A 297 6.80 6.15 -8.50
N ARG A 298 7.16 7.03 -9.43
CA ARG A 298 6.53 7.10 -10.77
C ARG A 298 6.59 5.75 -11.48
N ASN A 299 5.47 5.33 -12.06
CA ASN A 299 5.34 4.06 -12.80
C ASN A 299 5.70 2.82 -11.97
N THR A 300 5.67 2.90 -10.64
CA THR A 300 5.85 1.74 -9.78
C THR A 300 4.51 1.15 -9.33
N GLY A 301 3.39 1.83 -9.60
CA GLY A 301 2.05 1.49 -9.09
C GLY A 301 1.75 2.12 -7.73
N PHE A 302 2.72 2.80 -7.11
CA PHE A 302 2.47 3.79 -6.07
C PHE A 302 2.30 5.17 -6.67
N VAL A 303 1.51 5.99 -5.99
CA VAL A 303 1.19 7.34 -6.42
C VAL A 303 1.77 8.32 -5.41
N ALA A 304 2.51 9.31 -5.91
CA ALA A 304 3.03 10.40 -5.08
C ALA A 304 1.87 11.19 -4.45
N LEU A 305 2.06 11.62 -3.21
CA LEU A 305 1.08 12.46 -2.54
C LEU A 305 0.91 13.78 -3.32
N PRO A 306 -0.33 14.30 -3.47
CA PRO A 306 -0.52 15.63 -4.04
C PRO A 306 0.25 16.69 -3.23
N PRO A 307 0.71 17.79 -3.85
CA PRO A 307 1.53 18.81 -3.17
C PRO A 307 0.95 19.32 -1.85
N ILE A 308 -0.38 19.46 -1.76
CA ILE A 308 -1.05 19.91 -0.53
C ILE A 308 -0.96 18.89 0.61
N VAL A 309 -1.02 17.59 0.28
CA VAL A 309 -0.89 16.49 1.26
C VAL A 309 0.56 16.34 1.66
N GLN A 310 1.49 16.46 0.71
CA GLN A 310 2.94 16.51 0.95
C GLN A 310 3.32 17.64 1.91
N ALA A 311 2.81 18.85 1.70
CA ALA A 311 3.07 20.00 2.58
C ALA A 311 2.60 19.74 4.02
N ALA A 312 1.43 19.13 4.19
CA ALA A 312 0.92 18.74 5.49
C ALA A 312 1.76 17.59 6.11
N ALA A 313 2.20 16.62 5.30
CA ALA A 313 3.11 15.56 5.75
C ALA A 313 4.46 16.12 6.26
N PHE A 314 5.02 17.11 5.56
CA PHE A 314 6.21 17.83 6.03
C PHE A 314 5.96 18.52 7.37
N LYS A 315 4.80 19.17 7.53
CA LYS A 315 4.44 19.81 8.80
C LYS A 315 4.41 18.81 9.97
N GLU A 316 3.82 17.64 9.76
CA GLU A 316 3.83 16.55 10.76
C GLU A 316 5.26 16.09 11.06
N LEU A 317 6.07 15.81 10.02
CA LEU A 317 7.46 15.37 10.20
C LEU A 317 8.30 16.40 10.98
N MET A 318 8.08 17.69 10.73
CA MET A 318 8.75 18.80 11.44
C MET A 318 8.31 18.95 12.90
N SER A 319 7.28 18.23 13.36
CA SER A 319 6.89 18.20 14.77
C SER A 319 7.78 17.28 15.62
N VAL A 320 8.56 16.39 14.99
CA VAL A 320 9.52 15.54 15.70
C VAL A 320 10.60 16.42 16.33
N ARG A 321 10.99 16.09 17.56
CA ARG A 321 12.05 16.77 18.31
C ARG A 321 13.12 15.76 18.68
N ALA A 322 14.38 16.19 18.77
CA ALA A 322 15.43 15.36 19.33
C ALA A 322 15.15 15.00 20.81
N ALA A 323 15.92 14.07 21.38
CA ALA A 323 15.78 13.65 22.77
C ALA A 323 15.88 14.82 23.77
N ASP A 324 16.68 15.84 23.43
CA ASP A 324 16.88 17.07 24.21
C ASP A 324 15.83 18.16 23.94
N GLY A 325 14.80 17.86 23.13
CA GLY A 325 13.72 18.78 22.81
C GLY A 325 14.02 19.78 21.69
N ARG A 326 15.23 19.80 21.13
CA ARG A 326 15.57 20.69 20.01
C ARG A 326 14.92 20.22 18.71
N MET A 327 14.74 21.16 17.78
CA MET A 327 14.38 20.81 16.40
C MET A 327 15.50 20.02 15.76
N ILE A 328 15.14 19.01 14.97
CA ILE A 328 16.09 18.24 14.17
C ILE A 328 16.46 19.08 12.94
N GLU A 329 17.76 19.32 12.75
CA GLU A 329 18.24 20.05 11.59
C GLU A 329 18.13 19.20 10.31
N LEU A 330 17.49 19.77 9.30
CA LEU A 330 17.31 19.16 7.99
C LEU A 330 18.32 19.74 6.99
N SER A 331 19.52 19.17 6.92
CA SER A 331 20.47 19.43 5.84
C SER A 331 20.27 18.41 4.72
N LEU A 332 20.15 18.87 3.47
CA LEU A 332 20.16 18.03 2.27
C LEU A 332 21.53 18.05 1.60
#